data_AF-A0A970KTB0-F1
#
_entry.id   AF-A0A970KTB0-F1
#
_cell.length_a   1.000
_cell.length_b   1.000
_cell.length_c   1.000
_cell.angle_alpha   90.00
_cell.angle_beta   90.00
_cell.angle_gamma   90.00
#
_symmetry.space_group_name_H-M   'P 1'
#
loop_
_entity.id
_entity.type
_entity.pdbx_description
1 polymer ?
#
loop_
_entity_poly.entity_id
_entity_poly.type
_entity_poly.pdbx_seq_one_letter_code
_entity_poly.pdbx_strand_id
1 'polypeptide(L)' 'MDAPLVRDRHVVPTRFWHRLEDGRVQCDLCPRFCRLREGQRGLCFVRGALG' A
#
# COMPACT_ATOMS: atom_id res chain seq x y z
N MET A 1 10.32 -12.73 -5.71
CA MET A 1 10.98 -11.56 -5.09
C MET A 1 9.87 -10.65 -4.61
N ASP A 2 9.13 -11.10 -3.60
CA ASP A 2 7.89 -10.49 -3.11
C ASP A 2 7.90 -10.55 -1.57
N ALA A 3 9.00 -10.10 -0.97
CA ALA A 3 9.07 -10.04 0.49
C ALA A 3 7.96 -9.10 1.00
N PRO A 4 7.13 -9.53 1.95
CA PRO A 4 6.07 -8.70 2.49
C PRO A 4 6.66 -7.42 3.08
N LEU A 5 5.97 -6.30 2.86
CA LEU A 5 6.29 -5.06 3.53
C LEU A 5 6.15 -5.27 5.03
N VAL A 6 7.23 -4.95 5.74
CA VAL A 6 7.27 -4.90 7.20
C VAL A 6 7.44 -3.46 7.65
N ARG A 7 6.98 -3.14 8.86
CA ARG A 7 7.18 -1.82 9.46
C ARG A 7 8.68 -1.59 9.70
N ASP A 8 9.28 -0.71 8.91
CA ASP A 8 10.68 -0.25 8.99
C ASP A 8 10.69 1.26 9.34
N ARG A 9 11.76 1.75 9.96
CA ARG A 9 12.00 3.19 10.24
C ARG A 9 11.89 4.11 9.02
N HIS A 10 12.05 3.57 7.81
CA HIS A 10 11.94 4.30 6.55
C HIS A 10 10.52 4.31 5.97
N VAL A 11 9.58 3.55 6.55
CA VAL A 11 8.17 3.57 6.15
C VAL A 11 7.45 4.63 6.98
N VAL A 12 6.86 5.61 6.29
CA VAL A 12 6.08 6.68 6.91
C VAL A 12 4.60 6.58 6.53
N PRO A 13 3.66 6.84 7.47
CA PRO A 13 2.24 6.90 7.14
C PRO A 13 1.93 7.97 6.09
N THR A 14 0.96 7.69 5.22
CA THR A 14 0.50 8.64 4.19
C THR A 14 -1.00 8.84 4.27
N ARG A 15 -1.56 9.80 3.50
CA ARG A 15 -2.96 10.26 3.65
C ARG A 15 -3.86 10.03 2.44
N PHE A 16 -3.29 9.79 1.27
CA PHE A 16 -4.05 9.71 0.01
C PHE A 16 -4.33 8.27 -0.40
N TRP A 17 -5.17 7.64 0.41
CA TRP A 17 -5.64 6.27 0.25
C TRP A 17 -6.99 6.11 0.97
N HIS A 18 -7.73 5.08 0.60
CA HIS A 18 -8.95 4.68 1.32
C HIS A 18 -9.06 3.16 1.44
N ARG A 19 -9.84 2.70 2.43
CA ARG A 19 -10.21 1.29 2.56
C ARG A 19 -11.33 0.96 1.58
N LEU A 20 -11.23 -0.20 0.97
CA LEU A 20 -12.29 -0.81 0.18
C LEU A 20 -13.14 -1.72 1.08
N GLU A 21 -14.36 -2.00 0.63
CA GLU A 21 -15.33 -2.84 1.35
C GLU A 21 -14.82 -4.27 1.59
N ASP A 22 -13.93 -4.75 0.73
CA ASP A 22 -13.31 -6.07 0.83
C ASP A 22 -12.06 -6.12 1.74
N GLY A 23 -11.79 -5.03 2.48
CA GLY A 23 -10.70 -4.93 3.43
C GLY A 23 -9.35 -4.55 2.81
N ARG A 24 -9.25 -4.40 1.48
CA ARG A 24 -8.03 -3.88 0.83
C ARG A 24 -7.90 -2.37 0.98
N VAL A 25 -6.71 -1.86 0.70
CA VAL A 25 -6.45 -0.41 0.60
C VAL A 25 -6.23 -0.02 -0.85
N GLN A 26 -6.90 1.03 -1.31
CA GLN A 26 -6.60 1.67 -2.59
C GLN A 26 -5.74 2.91 -2.39
N CYS A 27 -4.65 3.03 -3.16
CA CYS A 27 -3.87 4.25 -3.21
C CYS A 27 -4.38 5.17 -4.33
N ASP A 28 -4.82 6.38 -3.98
CA ASP A 28 -5.47 7.31 -4.92
C ASP A 28 -4.47 8.15 -5.72
N LEU A 29 -3.20 8.17 -5.31
CA LEU A 29 -2.12 8.84 -6.06
C LEU A 29 -1.45 7.95 -7.11
N CYS A 30 -1.72 6.64 -7.11
CA CYS A 30 -1.08 5.75 -8.08
C CYS A 30 -1.81 5.87 -9.43
N PRO A 31 -1.09 5.97 -10.56
CA PRO A 31 -1.73 5.99 -11.89
C PRO A 31 -2.49 4.70 -12.23
N ARG A 32 -2.27 3.64 -11.44
CA ARG A 32 -2.93 2.34 -11.59
C ARG A 32 -3.99 2.08 -10.51
N PHE A 33 -4.22 3.02 -9.60
CA PHE A 33 -5.14 2.87 -8.45
C PHE A 33 -4.96 1.50 -7.77
N CYS A 34 -3.73 1.17 -7.37
CA CYS A 34 -3.41 -0.14 -6.83
C CYS A 34 -4.28 -0.47 -5.62
N ARG A 35 -4.93 -1.65 -5.64
CA ARG A 35 -5.76 -2.21 -4.57
C ARG A 35 -4.97 -3.29 -3.84
N LEU A 36 -4.35 -2.91 -2.74
CA LEU A 36 -3.31 -3.64 -2.05
C LEU A 36 -3.88 -4.47 -0.90
N ARG A 37 -3.36 -5.70 -0.77
CA ARG A 37 -3.51 -6.51 0.44
C ARG A 37 -2.57 -6.00 1.53
N GLU A 38 -2.84 -6.37 2.77
CA GLU A 38 -1.93 -6.13 3.90
C GLU A 38 -0.52 -6.66 3.59
N GLY A 39 0.52 -5.86 3.87
CA GLY A 39 1.91 -6.18 3.56
C GLY A 39 2.29 -6.11 2.07
N GLN A 40 1.39 -5.69 1.17
CA GLN A 40 1.68 -5.63 -0.26
C GLN A 40 2.24 -4.28 -0.68
N ARG A 41 3.31 -4.31 -1.50
CA ARG A 41 3.84 -3.13 -2.20
C ARG A 41 3.10 -2.91 -3.52
N GLY A 42 2.84 -1.64 -3.85
CA GLY A 42 2.29 -1.25 -5.14
C GLY A 42 3.33 -1.36 -6.26
N LEU A 43 2.86 -1.37 -7.51
CA LEU A 43 3.70 -1.48 -8.70
C LEU A 43 4.64 -0.29 -8.92
N CYS A 44 4.41 0.83 -8.22
CA CYS A 44 5.35 1.95 -8.21
C CYS A 44 6.58 1.70 -7.33
N PHE A 45 6.59 0.61 -6.55
CA PHE A 45 7.60 0.25 -5.55
C PHE A 45 7.83 1.26 -4.42
N VAL A 46 7.14 2.41 -4.41
CA VAL A 46 7.25 3.46 -3.38
C VAL A 46 6.17 3.33 -2.32
N ARG A 47 4.94 2.98 -2.71
CA ARG A 47 3.79 2.91 -1.79
C ARG A 47 3.39 1.47 -1.51
N GLY A 48 2.76 1.27 -0.36
CA GLY A 48 2.34 -0.04 0.10
C GLY A 48 1.21 0.05 1.11
N ALA A 49 0.53 -1.06 1.33
CA ALA A 49 -0.42 -1.21 2.44
C ALA A 49 0.30 -1.89 3.60
N LEU A 50 0.30 -1.20 4.74
CA LEU A 50 0.80 -1.64 6.03
C LEU A 50 -0.27 -1.25 7.05
N GLY A 51 -0.76 -2.23 7.79
CA GLY A 51 -1.75 -2.12 8.85
C GLY A 51 -1.16 -1.37 10.02
#